data_AF-A0A494W4D4-F1
#
_entry.id   AF-A0A494W4D4-F1
#
_cell.length_a   1.000
_cell.length_b   1.000
_cell.length_c   1.000
_cell.angle_alpha   90.00
_cell.angle_beta   90.00
_cell.angle_gamma   90.00
#
_symmetry.space_group_name_H-M   'P 1'
#
loop_
_entity.id
_entity.type
_entity.pdbx_description
1 polymer ?
#
loop_
_entity_poly.entity_id
_entity_poly.type
_entity_poly.pdbx_seq_one_letter_code
_entity_poly.pdbx_strand_id
1 'polypeptide(L)'
;MIASLLTYRHIKNLCSFFKRTHSGFKLINNERIVVLTGNMRGLVLYFNRDACEVKNGNQDFISIDITRNFSVDMLMQVLASHNMITPVFE
;
A
#
# COMPACT_ATOMS: atom_id res chain seq x y z
N MET A 1 -15.54 3.94 12.22
CA MET A 1 -14.14 3.82 12.67
C MET A 1 -13.43 5.06 12.15
N ILE A 2 -12.73 5.82 12.99
CA ILE A 2 -12.00 7.03 12.54
C ILE A 2 -10.57 6.57 12.27
N ALA A 3 -10.19 6.45 10.99
CA ALA A 3 -8.80 6.29 10.61
C ALA A 3 -7.98 7.45 11.20
N SER A 4 -6.87 7.15 11.87
CA SER A 4 -5.99 8.17 12.46
C SER A 4 -5.53 9.15 11.37
N LEU A 5 -5.40 10.43 11.72
CA LEU A 5 -4.87 11.49 10.81
C LEU A 5 -3.54 11.09 10.14
N LEU A 6 -2.72 10.31 10.86
CA LEU A 6 -1.47 9.75 10.34
C LEU A 6 -1.74 8.76 9.20
N THR A 7 -2.57 7.75 9.43
CA THR A 7 -2.99 6.76 8.44
C THR A 7 -3.59 7.41 7.19
N TYR A 8 -4.42 8.44 7.38
CA TYR A 8 -5.03 9.18 6.26
C TYR A 8 -4.00 9.89 5.38
N ARG A 9 -2.94 10.45 5.97
CA ARG A 9 -1.82 11.06 5.20
C ARG A 9 -1.09 10.00 4.38
N HIS A 10 -0.83 8.83 4.94
CA HIS A 10 -0.14 7.74 4.23
C HIS A 10 -0.99 7.19 3.07
N ILE A 11 -2.29 7.00 3.29
CA ILE A 11 -3.23 6.60 2.24
C ILE A 11 -3.25 7.64 1.11
N LYS A 12 -3.32 8.93 1.45
CA LYS A 12 -3.29 10.01 0.45
C LYS A 12 -2.00 10.00 -0.36
N ASN A 13 -0.85 9.80 0.29
CA ASN A 13 0.44 9.70 -0.39
C ASN A 13 0.49 8.49 -1.34
N LEU A 14 -0.03 7.33 -0.92
CA LEU A 14 -0.11 6.13 -1.76
C LEU A 14 -1.05 6.31 -2.94
N CYS A 15 -2.24 6.86 -2.73
CA CYS A 15 -3.15 7.21 -3.81
C CYS A 15 -2.47 8.16 -4.82
N SER A 16 -1.70 9.15 -4.34
CA SER A 16 -0.95 10.05 -5.22
C SER A 16 0.16 9.33 -5.98
N PHE A 17 0.85 8.38 -5.34
CA PHE A 17 1.85 7.54 -5.98
C PHE A 17 1.24 6.69 -7.10
N PHE A 18 0.14 5.97 -6.83
CA PHE A 18 -0.53 5.15 -7.83
C PHE A 18 -1.05 5.97 -9.02
N LYS A 19 -1.53 7.21 -8.78
CA LYS A 19 -1.87 8.14 -9.87
C LYS A 19 -0.66 8.48 -10.73
N ARG A 20 0.51 8.74 -10.12
CA ARG A 20 1.76 9.07 -10.85
C ARG A 20 2.29 7.89 -11.64
N THR A 21 2.19 6.68 -11.10
CA THR A 21 2.63 5.45 -11.77
C THR A 21 1.59 4.89 -12.74
N HIS A 22 0.58 5.69 -13.12
CA HIS A 22 -0.52 5.29 -14.01
C HIS A 22 -1.17 3.94 -13.63
N SER A 23 -1.14 3.61 -12.34
CA SER A 23 -1.67 2.37 -11.80
C SER A 23 -3.12 2.61 -11.40
N GLY A 24 -4.03 1.80 -11.93
CA GLY A 24 -5.45 1.86 -11.56
C GLY A 24 -5.61 1.30 -10.15
N PHE A 25 -6.24 2.08 -9.27
CA PHE A 25 -6.50 1.66 -7.89
C PHE A 25 -7.92 2.03 -7.47
N LYS A 26 -8.44 1.33 -6.47
CA LYS A 26 -9.72 1.61 -5.82
C LYS A 26 -9.49 1.79 -4.33
N LEU A 27 -9.85 2.96 -3.82
CA LEU A 27 -9.92 3.23 -2.39
C LEU A 27 -11.31 2.83 -1.87
N ILE A 28 -11.36 2.01 -0.82
CA ILE A 28 -12.59 1.52 -0.19
C ILE A 28 -12.56 1.97 1.27
N ASN A 29 -13.60 2.69 1.70
CA ASN A 29 -13.81 3.15 3.08
C ASN A 29 -12.65 3.93 3.71
N ASN A 30 -11.74 4.52 2.92
CA ASN A 30 -10.52 5.19 3.40
C ASN A 30 -9.62 4.30 4.29
N GLU A 31 -9.75 2.98 4.17
CA GLU A 31 -9.02 2.00 4.99
C GLU A 31 -8.43 0.90 4.11
N ARG A 32 -8.83 0.79 2.84
CA ARG A 32 -8.35 -0.25 1.94
C ARG A 32 -8.05 0.30 0.56
N ILE A 33 -6.86 0.02 0.04
CA ILE A 33 -6.48 0.31 -1.34
C ILE A 33 -6.34 -1.02 -2.09
N VAL A 34 -7.05 -1.15 -3.21
CA VAL A 34 -6.93 -2.30 -4.11
C VAL A 34 -6.31 -1.83 -5.42
N VAL A 35 -5.18 -2.40 -5.81
CA VAL A 35 -4.52 -2.08 -7.09
C VAL A 35 -5.05 -3.01 -8.17
N LEU A 36 -5.68 -2.43 -9.18
CA LEU A 36 -6.41 -3.11 -10.25
C LEU A 36 -5.58 -3.25 -11.54
N THR A 37 -4.69 -2.31 -11.82
CA THR A 37 -3.85 -2.30 -13.04
C THR A 37 -2.43 -1.81 -12.74
N GLY A 38 -1.50 -2.11 -13.64
CA GLY A 38 -0.06 -1.79 -13.50
C GLY A 38 0.75 -2.94 -12.89
N ASN A 39 2.03 -2.67 -12.61
CA ASN A 39 2.99 -3.69 -12.13
C ASN A 39 2.70 -4.19 -10.70
N MET A 40 1.84 -3.49 -9.96
CA MET A 40 1.38 -3.86 -8.63
C MET A 40 -0.04 -4.42 -8.64
N ARG A 41 -0.56 -4.83 -9.80
CA ARG A 41 -1.91 -5.39 -9.92
C ARG A 41 -2.09 -6.60 -9.01
N GLY A 42 -3.22 -6.66 -8.31
CA GLY A 42 -3.54 -7.74 -7.37
C GLY A 42 -3.12 -7.44 -5.94
N LEU A 43 -2.37 -6.36 -5.73
CA LEU A 43 -1.97 -5.90 -4.41
C LEU A 43 -3.15 -5.22 -3.69
N VAL A 44 -3.36 -5.62 -2.45
CA VAL A 44 -4.39 -5.08 -1.57
C VAL A 44 -3.72 -4.61 -0.29
N LEU A 45 -3.87 -3.32 0.01
CA LEU A 45 -3.38 -2.70 1.24
C LEU A 45 -4.57 -2.47 2.17
N TYR A 46 -4.47 -2.95 3.39
CA TYR A 46 -5.40 -2.70 4.47
C TYR A 46 -4.71 -1.82 5.50
N PHE A 47 -5.35 -0.73 5.88
CA PHE A 47 -4.82 0.23 6.82
C PHE A 47 -5.61 0.14 8.11
N ASN A 48 -4.93 -0.39 9.13
CA ASN A 48 -5.39 -0.35 10.51
C ASN A 48 -4.75 0.87 11.20
N ARG A 49 -5.14 1.12 12.46
CA ARG A 49 -4.73 2.30 13.22
C ARG A 49 -3.20 2.48 13.27
N ASP A 50 -2.48 1.37 13.42
CA ASP A 50 -1.04 1.36 13.68
C ASP A 50 -0.27 0.44 12.70
N ALA A 51 -0.96 -0.21 11.77
CA ALA A 51 -0.35 -1.18 10.85
C ALA A 51 -0.99 -1.14 9.45
N CYS A 52 -0.18 -1.49 8.45
CA CYS A 52 -0.59 -1.69 7.08
C CYS A 52 -0.40 -3.17 6.74
N GLU A 53 -1.50 -3.88 6.49
CA GLU A 53 -1.45 -5.26 6.03
C GLU A 53 -1.50 -5.28 4.51
N VAL A 54 -0.55 -5.97 3.89
CA VAL A 54 -0.48 -6.10 2.44
C VAL A 54 -0.71 -7.53 2.03
N LYS A 55 -1.56 -7.71 1.03
CA LYS A 55 -1.89 -9.00 0.44
C LYS A 55 -1.68 -8.94 -1.07
N ASN A 56 -1.06 -9.97 -1.63
CA ASN A 56 -0.97 -10.17 -3.07
C ASN A 56 -1.58 -11.53 -3.46
N GLY A 57 -2.76 -11.50 -4.09
CA GLY A 57 -3.44 -12.73 -4.51
C GLY A 57 -3.72 -13.71 -3.36
N ASN A 58 -3.17 -14.92 -3.45
CA ASN A 58 -3.31 -15.99 -2.46
C ASN A 58 -2.14 -16.07 -1.45
N GLN A 59 -1.17 -15.17 -1.51
CA GLN A 59 -0.07 -15.14 -0.55
C GLN A 59 -0.54 -14.68 0.84
N ASP A 60 0.22 -15.07 1.86
CA ASP A 60 0.04 -14.63 3.24
C ASP A 60 0.13 -13.10 3.38
N PHE A 61 -0.52 -12.58 4.41
CA PHE A 61 -0.49 -11.16 4.72
C PHE A 61 0.88 -10.76 5.27
N ILE A 62 1.43 -9.65 4.77
CA ILE A 62 2.56 -8.97 5.40
C ILE A 62 2.00 -7.83 6.23
N SER A 63 2.26 -7.84 7.54
CA SER A 63 1.96 -6.71 8.40
C SER A 63 3.16 -5.78 8.48
N ILE A 64 2.93 -4.49 8.25
CA ILE A 64 3.95 -3.44 8.27
C ILE A 64 3.51 -2.36 9.25
N ASP A 65 4.29 -2.11 10.29
CA ASP A 65 3.96 -1.08 11.28
C ASP A 65 3.98 0.33 10.65
N ILE A 66 2.86 1.06 10.79
CA ILE A 66 2.74 2.44 10.34
C ILE A 66 3.26 3.34 11.46
N THR A 67 4.57 3.52 11.49
CA THR A 67 5.20 4.52 12.36
C THR A 67 5.14 5.92 11.74
N ARG A 68 5.45 6.98 12.51
CA ARG A 68 5.52 8.36 11.99
C ARG A 68 6.45 8.53 10.77
N ASN A 69 7.43 7.65 10.62
CA ASN A 69 8.40 7.69 9.53
C ASN A 69 8.01 6.79 8.34
N PHE A 70 6.78 6.26 8.32
CA PHE A 70 6.32 5.43 7.22
C PHE A 70 6.31 6.20 5.89
N SER A 71 7.07 5.70 4.91
CA SER A 71 7.15 6.24 3.56
C SER A 71 6.70 5.22 2.52
N VAL A 72 6.28 5.71 1.35
CA VAL A 72 5.91 4.84 0.22
C VAL A 72 7.14 4.06 -0.26
N ASP A 73 8.34 4.66 -0.23
CA ASP A 73 9.57 3.99 -0.63
C ASP A 73 9.92 2.82 0.30
N MET A 74 9.76 2.98 1.62
CA MET A 74 9.94 1.90 2.59
C MET A 74 8.95 0.77 2.33
N LEU A 75 7.69 1.11 2.07
CA LEU A 75 6.68 0.11 1.69
C LEU A 75 7.10 -0.65 0.42
N MET A 76 7.52 0.05 -0.64
CA MET A 76 7.96 -0.60 -1.88
C MET A 76 9.18 -1.51 -1.65
N GLN A 77 10.14 -1.09 -0.83
CA GLN A 77 11.30 -1.91 -0.46
C GLN A 77 10.89 -3.19 0.28
N VAL A 78 9.97 -3.08 1.26
CA VAL A 78 9.46 -4.25 1.99
C VAL A 78 8.74 -5.20 1.04
N LEU A 79 7.90 -4.68 0.15
CA LEU A 79 7.16 -5.50 -0.83
C LEU A 79 8.09 -6.18 -1.84
N ALA A 80 9.12 -5.48 -2.31
CA ALA A 80 10.13 -6.06 -3.18
C ALA A 80 10.95 -7.13 -2.46
N SER A 81 11.33 -6.90 -1.20
CA SER A 81 12.09 -7.85 -0.38
C SER A 81 11.33 -9.15 -0.11
N HIS A 82 9.99 -9.09 -0.08
CA HIS A 82 9.13 -10.26 0.08
C HIS A 82 8.60 -10.83 -1.25
N ASN A 83 9.17 -10.41 -2.39
CA ASN A 83 8.73 -10.84 -3.73
C ASN A 83 7.22 -10.60 -4.00
N MET A 84 6.60 -9.63 -3.33
CA MET A 84 5.20 -9.26 -3.57
C MET A 84 5.04 -8.35 -4.78
N ILE A 85 6.08 -7.60 -5.13
CA ILE A 85 6.13 -6.76 -6.32
C ILE A 85 7.48 -6.95 -7.00
N THR A 86 7.50 -6.82 -8.31
CA THR A 86 8.77 -6.68 -9.04
C THR A 86 9.17 -5.21 -8.95
N PRO A 87 10.30 -4.87 -8.30
CA PRO A 87 10.73 -3.48 -8.23
C PRO A 87 11.00 -2.97 -9.64
N VAL A 88 10.28 -1.92 -10.02
CA VAL A 88 10.57 -1.18 -11.25
C VAL A 88 11.66 -0.19 -10.89
N PHE A 89 12.91 -0.64 -10.94
CA PHE A 89 14.04 0.29 -10.99
C PHE A 89 14.08 0.83 -12.43
N GLU A 90 13.56 2.04 -12.62
CA GLU A 90 13.97 2.90 -13.74
C GLU A 90 15.18 3.74 -13.31
#